data_AF-A0A9D4I795-F1
#
_entry.id   AF-A0A9D4I795-F1
#
_cell.length_a   1.000
_cell.length_b   1.000
_cell.length_c   1.000
_cell.angle_alpha   90.00
_cell.angle_beta   90.00
_cell.angle_gamma   90.00
#
_symmetry.space_group_name_H-M   'P 1'
#
loop_
_entity.id
_entity.type
_entity.pdbx_description
1 polymer ?
#
loop_
_entity_poly.entity_id
_entity_poly.type
_entity_poly.pdbx_seq_one_letter_code
_entity_poly.pdbx_strand_id
1 'polypeptide(L)'
;MGDFNARFPRSDVTTHLRSRDMYYTEIAKSLHLYVATDTVSCTGPPFTFYPYNAVNPSRIDHVLLDERLSHIANSCGVIPDAQLNVSRHLPVFISLSIDIRQDETCSSQALPRVTYRWYNSNEINEYKNAVSICARLSWTTQA
;
A
#
# COMPACT_ATOMS: atom_id res chain seq x y z
N MET A 1 -4.29 -1.61 1.28
CA MET A 1 -3.93 -2.26 0.01
C MET A 1 -4.83 -3.47 -0.19
N GLY A 2 -5.33 -3.71 -1.40
CA GLY A 2 -6.11 -4.91 -1.69
C GLY A 2 -6.87 -4.81 -3.02
N ASP A 3 -7.67 -5.84 -3.30
CA ASP A 3 -8.66 -5.86 -4.37
C ASP A 3 -9.94 -5.15 -3.90
N PHE A 4 -10.20 -3.97 -4.44
CA PHE A 4 -11.40 -3.17 -4.14
C PHE A 4 -12.58 -3.54 -5.07
N ASN A 5 -12.31 -4.34 -6.10
CA ASN A 5 -13.20 -4.54 -7.23
C ASN A 5 -13.67 -3.24 -7.90
N ALA A 6 -13.09 -2.09 -7.59
CA ALA A 6 -13.53 -0.77 -8.03
C ALA A 6 -12.37 -0.02 -8.67
N ARG A 7 -12.68 0.81 -9.67
CA ARG A 7 -11.70 1.68 -10.32
C ARG A 7 -11.72 3.05 -9.64
N PHE A 8 -10.57 3.68 -9.54
CA PHE A 8 -10.45 5.11 -9.25
C PHE A 8 -10.26 5.91 -10.55
N PRO A 9 -10.70 7.17 -10.59
CA PRO A 9 -10.53 8.03 -11.76
C PRO A 9 -9.08 8.48 -11.91
N ARG A 10 -8.44 7.99 -12.97
CA ARG A 10 -7.14 8.51 -13.39
C ARG A 10 -7.29 9.86 -14.09
N SER A 11 -6.39 10.78 -13.78
CA SER A 11 -6.31 12.08 -14.45
C SER A 11 -5.98 12.00 -15.94
N ASP A 12 -5.39 10.89 -16.40
CA ASP A 12 -4.93 10.69 -17.79
C ASP A 12 -5.84 9.78 -18.63
N VAL A 13 -6.94 9.24 -18.08
CA VAL A 13 -7.85 8.35 -18.80
C VAL A 13 -9.31 8.69 -18.52
N THR A 14 -10.08 9.01 -19.56
CA THR A 14 -11.54 9.13 -19.51
C THR A 14 -12.18 7.75 -19.35
N THR A 15 -12.27 7.26 -18.12
CA THR A 15 -13.01 6.03 -17.80
C THR A 15 -14.47 6.33 -17.47
N HIS A 16 -15.41 5.66 -18.15
CA HIS A 16 -16.80 5.61 -17.68
C HIS A 16 -16.85 4.89 -16.34
N LEU A 17 -17.08 5.64 -15.25
CA LEU A 17 -17.18 5.09 -13.91
C LEU A 17 -18.54 4.41 -13.70
N ARG A 18 -18.55 3.28 -13.01
CA ARG A 18 -19.78 2.61 -12.55
C ARG A 18 -20.16 3.16 -11.17
N SER A 19 -21.39 2.90 -10.71
CA SER A 19 -21.84 3.30 -9.36
C SER A 19 -20.90 2.85 -8.25
N ARG A 20 -20.33 1.65 -8.37
CA ARG A 20 -19.31 1.14 -7.44
C ARG A 20 -18.03 1.96 -7.45
N ASP A 21 -17.55 2.35 -8.64
CA ASP A 21 -16.33 3.15 -8.80
C ASP A 21 -16.54 4.54 -8.16
N MET A 22 -17.71 5.14 -8.37
CA MET A 22 -18.09 6.41 -7.72
C MET A 22 -18.16 6.28 -6.20
N TYR A 23 -18.79 5.22 -5.68
CA TYR A 23 -18.91 5.00 -4.24
C TYR A 23 -17.54 4.94 -3.54
N TYR A 24 -16.61 4.14 -4.08
CA TYR A 24 -15.26 4.05 -3.51
C TYR A 24 -14.46 5.34 -3.67
N THR A 25 -14.64 6.06 -4.79
CA THR A 25 -14.03 7.37 -4.99
C THR A 25 -14.48 8.37 -3.94
N GLU A 26 -15.77 8.42 -3.61
CA GLU A 26 -16.30 9.32 -2.58
C GLU A 26 -15.86 8.91 -1.16
N ILE A 27 -15.73 7.62 -0.88
CA ILE A 27 -15.14 7.14 0.39
C ILE A 27 -13.68 7.57 0.50
N ALA A 28 -12.88 7.38 -0.55
CA ALA A 28 -11.47 7.76 -0.52
C ALA A 28 -11.30 9.26 -0.29
N LYS A 29 -12.13 10.09 -0.94
CA LYS A 29 -12.14 11.54 -0.70
C LYS A 29 -12.57 11.90 0.72
N SER A 30 -13.67 11.33 1.22
CA SER A 30 -14.21 11.68 2.55
C SER A 30 -13.30 11.27 3.69
N LEU A 31 -12.48 10.22 3.49
CA LEU A 31 -11.49 9.75 4.44
C LEU A 31 -10.09 10.34 4.21
N HIS A 32 -9.94 11.32 3.31
CA HIS A 32 -8.65 11.92 2.97
C HIS A 32 -7.60 10.87 2.62
N LEU A 33 -7.92 9.98 1.68
CA LEU A 33 -7.05 8.90 1.24
C LEU A 33 -6.37 9.21 -0.10
N TYR A 34 -5.05 9.08 -0.12
CA TYR A 34 -4.22 9.11 -1.32
C TYR A 34 -4.20 7.74 -1.99
N VAL A 35 -4.67 7.68 -3.24
CA VAL A 35 -4.68 6.44 -4.04
C VAL A 35 -3.36 6.31 -4.81
N ALA A 36 -2.35 5.72 -4.16
CA ALA A 36 -0.99 5.62 -4.71
C ALA A 36 -0.93 4.90 -6.06
N THR A 37 -1.80 3.92 -6.28
CA THR A 37 -1.87 3.19 -7.56
C THR A 37 -2.40 4.03 -8.71
N ASP A 38 -3.15 5.10 -8.45
CA ASP A 38 -3.82 5.87 -9.51
C ASP A 38 -3.05 7.12 -9.93
N THR A 39 -1.84 7.28 -9.40
CA THR A 39 -0.96 8.39 -9.73
C THR A 39 -0.10 8.08 -10.94
N VAL A 40 0.33 9.13 -11.63
CA VAL A 40 1.27 9.04 -12.76
C VAL A 40 2.64 8.47 -12.37
N SER A 41 2.98 8.49 -11.08
CA SER A 41 4.21 7.91 -10.56
C SER A 41 4.13 6.39 -10.34
N CYS A 42 2.94 5.78 -10.40
CA CYS A 42 2.81 4.33 -10.30
C CYS A 42 3.07 3.66 -11.67
N THR A 43 4.19 2.97 -11.77
CA THR A 43 4.74 2.42 -13.02
C THR A 43 4.19 1.02 -13.36
N GLY A 44 4.53 0.49 -14.54
CA GLY A 44 4.15 -0.86 -14.98
C GLY A 44 2.85 -0.92 -15.81
N PRO A 45 2.25 -2.11 -15.98
CA PRO A 45 1.01 -2.28 -16.73
C PRO A 45 -0.14 -1.40 -16.22
N PRO A 46 -1.04 -0.92 -17.10
CA PRO A 46 -2.14 -0.03 -16.72
C PRO A 46 -3.26 -0.75 -15.94
N PHE A 47 -3.30 -2.08 -15.95
CA PHE A 47 -4.34 -2.89 -15.34
C PHE A 47 -3.75 -3.89 -14.36
N THR A 48 -4.54 -4.21 -13.33
CA THR A 48 -4.16 -5.19 -12.30
C THR A 48 -4.98 -6.46 -12.40
N PHE A 49 -6.06 -6.49 -13.17
CA PHE A 49 -6.91 -7.65 -13.36
C PHE A 49 -7.20 -7.90 -14.84
N TYR A 50 -7.01 -9.13 -15.28
CA TYR A 50 -7.28 -9.60 -16.64
C TYR A 50 -8.33 -10.72 -16.59
N PRO A 51 -9.57 -10.55 -17.05
CA PRO A 51 -10.57 -11.62 -17.01
C PRO A 51 -10.21 -12.79 -17.94
N TYR A 52 -10.77 -13.99 -17.69
CA TYR A 52 -10.58 -15.18 -18.57
C TYR A 52 -11.19 -15.01 -19.96
N ASN A 53 -12.25 -14.21 -20.06
CA ASN A 53 -13.00 -13.97 -21.29
C ASN A 53 -12.50 -12.70 -21.97
N ALA A 54 -12.90 -12.44 -23.22
CA ALA A 54 -12.58 -11.22 -23.98
C ALA A 54 -13.19 -9.92 -23.42
N VAL A 55 -13.41 -9.84 -22.11
CA VAL A 55 -13.81 -8.65 -21.38
C VAL A 55 -12.57 -7.76 -21.18
N ASN A 56 -12.80 -6.45 -21.14
CA ASN A 56 -11.72 -5.48 -20.96
C ASN A 56 -11.03 -5.68 -19.60
N PRO A 57 -9.68 -5.70 -19.55
CA PRO A 57 -8.92 -5.63 -18.31
C PRO A 57 -9.29 -4.41 -17.48
N SER A 58 -9.05 -4.49 -16.17
CA SER A 58 -9.36 -3.39 -15.25
C SER A 58 -8.31 -3.24 -14.17
N ARG A 59 -8.22 -2.02 -13.62
CA ARG A 59 -7.39 -1.70 -12.46
C ARG A 59 -8.30 -1.66 -11.24
N ILE A 60 -8.21 -2.68 -10.40
CA ILE A 60 -9.09 -2.86 -9.24
C ILE A 60 -8.32 -3.16 -7.95
N ASP A 61 -7.03 -3.44 -8.07
CA ASP A 61 -6.11 -3.62 -6.96
C ASP A 61 -5.44 -2.29 -6.66
N HIS A 62 -5.68 -1.78 -5.46
CA HIS A 62 -5.29 -0.43 -5.09
C HIS A 62 -4.52 -0.38 -3.77
N VAL A 63 -3.62 0.59 -3.69
CA VAL A 63 -2.92 1.00 -2.46
C VAL A 63 -3.45 2.37 -2.09
N LEU A 64 -4.12 2.46 -0.95
CA LEU A 64 -4.61 3.70 -0.37
C LEU A 64 -3.77 4.00 0.87
N LEU A 65 -3.30 5.23 0.97
CA LEU A 65 -2.60 5.79 2.12
C LEU A 65 -3.44 6.92 2.70
N ASP A 66 -3.25 7.24 3.98
CA ASP A 66 -3.68 8.54 4.49
C ASP A 66 -2.98 9.64 3.67
N GLU A 67 -3.71 10.65 3.21
CA GLU A 67 -3.18 11.72 2.36
C GLU A 67 -2.00 12.44 3.02
N ARG A 68 -1.99 12.55 4.36
CA ARG A 68 -0.88 13.13 5.13
C ARG A 68 0.41 12.31 5.00
N LEU A 69 0.30 11.02 4.70
CA LEU A 69 1.41 10.09 4.51
C LEU A 69 1.74 9.87 3.02
N SER A 70 1.13 10.61 2.10
CA SER A 70 1.45 10.48 0.66
C SER A 70 2.94 10.75 0.36
N HIS A 71 3.58 11.63 1.11
CA HIS A 71 4.99 12.00 0.93
C HIS A 71 5.99 10.89 1.26
N ILE A 72 5.61 9.90 2.07
CA ILE A 72 6.48 8.75 2.35
C ILE A 72 6.41 7.68 1.25
N ALA A 73 5.49 7.80 0.28
CA ALA A 73 5.42 6.89 -0.84
C ALA A 73 6.53 7.19 -1.85
N ASN A 74 7.61 6.40 -1.80
CA ASN A 74 8.76 6.56 -2.67
C ASN A 74 8.50 6.08 -4.11
N SER A 75 7.84 4.92 -4.25
CA SER A 75 7.53 4.36 -5.56
C SER A 75 6.32 3.44 -5.51
N CYS A 76 5.61 3.31 -6.62
CA CYS A 76 4.52 2.36 -6.81
C CYS A 76 4.68 1.65 -8.16
N GLY A 77 4.21 0.42 -8.27
CA GLY A 77 4.10 -0.20 -9.57
C GLY A 77 3.25 -1.45 -9.62
N VAL A 78 2.86 -1.82 -10.84
CA VAL A 78 2.26 -3.11 -11.17
C VAL A 78 3.35 -3.99 -11.76
N ILE A 79 3.53 -5.18 -11.21
CA ILE A 79 4.53 -6.12 -11.70
C ILE A 79 3.93 -6.87 -12.89
N PRO A 80 4.49 -6.74 -14.11
CA PRO A 80 4.03 -7.51 -15.25
C PRO A 80 4.22 -9.00 -14.98
N ASP A 81 3.24 -9.79 -15.42
CA ASP A 81 3.18 -11.23 -15.18
C ASP A 81 4.49 -11.96 -15.56
N ALA A 82 4.97 -12.86 -14.71
CA ALA A 82 6.11 -13.72 -15.00
C ALA A 82 6.02 -15.10 -14.30
N GLN A 83 6.30 -16.13 -15.11
CA GLN A 83 6.50 -17.58 -14.87
C GLN A 83 5.49 -18.38 -14.02
N LEU A 84 4.79 -17.81 -13.04
CA LEU A 84 3.95 -18.58 -12.12
C LEU A 84 2.44 -18.50 -12.43
N ASN A 85 1.95 -17.44 -13.10
CA ASN A 85 0.55 -17.23 -13.55
C ASN A 85 -0.53 -18.04 -12.81
N VAL A 86 -0.59 -17.88 -11.48
CA VAL A 86 -1.54 -18.58 -10.60
C VAL A 86 -2.81 -17.75 -10.35
N SER A 87 -2.87 -16.53 -10.88
CA SER A 87 -3.96 -15.59 -10.67
C SER A 87 -4.14 -14.70 -11.89
N ARG A 88 -5.37 -14.22 -12.06
CA ARG A 88 -5.72 -13.19 -13.04
C ARG A 88 -5.45 -11.77 -12.53
N HIS A 89 -5.00 -11.65 -11.29
CA HIS A 89 -4.52 -10.40 -10.71
C HIS A 89 -2.99 -10.31 -10.83
N LEU A 90 -2.51 -9.16 -11.30
CA LEU A 90 -1.10 -8.80 -11.26
C LEU A 90 -0.73 -8.25 -9.88
N PRO A 91 0.46 -8.61 -9.36
CA PRO A 91 0.95 -8.02 -8.12
C PRO A 91 1.10 -6.51 -8.24
N VAL A 92 0.68 -5.81 -7.19
CA VAL A 92 0.94 -4.39 -6.99
C VAL A 92 1.96 -4.24 -5.88
N PHE A 93 2.91 -3.32 -6.02
CA PHE A 93 3.86 -2.98 -4.96
C PHE A 93 3.83 -1.49 -4.66
N ILE A 94 4.21 -1.16 -3.42
CA ILE A 94 4.54 0.18 -2.99
C ILE A 94 5.82 0.12 -2.15
N SER A 95 6.69 1.11 -2.33
CA SER A 95 7.84 1.36 -1.46
C SER A 95 7.55 2.58 -0.62
N LEU A 96 7.73 2.45 0.70
CA LEU A 96 7.55 3.53 1.65
C LEU A 96 8.90 3.88 2.30
N SER A 97 9.19 5.17 2.41
CA SER A 97 10.34 5.70 3.17
C SER A 97 9.86 6.05 4.57
N ILE A 98 9.97 5.08 5.49
CA ILE A 98 9.57 5.26 6.88
C ILE A 98 10.83 5.52 7.70
N ASP A 99 10.96 6.72 8.26
CA ASP A 99 11.99 7.02 9.25
C ASP A 99 11.57 6.37 10.58
N ILE A 100 12.14 5.20 10.88
CA ILE A 100 11.88 4.52 12.15
C ILE A 100 12.76 5.19 13.20
N ARG A 101 12.26 6.29 13.79
CA ARG A 101 12.90 6.86 14.96
C ARG A 101 12.67 5.92 16.15
N GLN A 102 13.75 5.44 16.75
CA GLN A 102 13.71 4.45 17.84
C GLN A 102 12.92 4.92 19.08
N ASP A 103 12.78 6.23 19.27
CA ASP A 103 11.99 6.86 20.33
C ASP A 103 10.47 6.87 20.02
N GLU A 104 10.07 6.95 18.75
CA GLU A 104 8.66 6.93 18.31
C GLU A 104 8.07 5.53 18.21
N THR A 105 8.90 4.49 18.03
CA THR A 105 8.43 3.08 18.11
C THR A 105 7.88 2.69 19.49
N CYS A 106 8.16 3.49 20.52
CA CYS A 106 7.67 3.29 21.88
C CYS A 106 6.45 4.17 22.22
N SER A 107 6.02 5.04 21.31
CA SER A 107 4.82 5.88 21.44
C SER A 107 3.56 5.09 21.07
N SER A 108 2.49 5.28 21.84
CA SER A 108 1.17 4.66 21.61
C SER A 108 0.50 5.10 20.29
N GLN A 109 1.08 6.05 19.56
CA GLN A 109 0.73 6.40 18.17
C GLN A 109 1.45 5.51 17.14
N ALA A 110 1.70 4.25 17.51
CA ALA A 110 2.37 3.26 16.68
C ALA A 110 1.76 3.23 15.27
N LEU A 111 2.66 3.30 14.28
CA LEU A 111 2.38 3.15 12.85
C LEU A 111 1.24 2.15 12.62
N PRO A 112 0.18 2.50 11.86
CA PRO A 112 -0.97 1.62 11.65
C PRO A 112 -0.45 0.28 11.15
N ARG A 113 -0.70 -0.75 11.96
CA ARG A 113 -0.24 -2.14 11.85
C ARG A 113 0.01 -2.58 10.39
N VAL A 114 1.18 -2.25 9.85
CA VAL A 114 1.61 -2.75 8.54
C VAL A 114 1.93 -4.22 8.76
N THR A 115 1.22 -5.11 8.08
CA THR A 115 1.52 -6.54 8.15
C THR A 115 2.75 -6.77 7.28
N TYR A 116 3.94 -6.71 7.89
CA TYR A 116 5.19 -6.99 7.20
C TYR A 116 5.28 -8.48 6.88
N ARG A 117 5.57 -8.82 5.62
CA ARG A 117 6.09 -10.12 5.24
C ARG A 117 7.60 -9.97 5.10
N TRP A 118 8.33 -10.61 6.00
CA TRP A 118 9.79 -10.58 6.02
C TRP A 118 10.34 -11.59 5.02
N TYR A 119 11.31 -11.18 4.21
CA TYR A 119 11.88 -12.04 3.18
C TYR A 119 13.09 -12.84 3.69
N ASN A 120 13.76 -12.34 4.73
CA ASN A 120 14.89 -13.02 5.35
C ASN A 120 14.97 -12.77 6.86
N SER A 121 15.80 -13.57 7.54
CA SER A 121 15.96 -13.52 8.99
C SER A 121 16.65 -12.25 9.50
N ASN A 122 17.43 -11.56 8.67
CA ASN A 122 18.10 -10.32 9.07
C ASN A 122 17.08 -9.19 9.26
N GLU A 123 16.14 -9.03 8.32
CA GLU A 123 15.07 -8.02 8.43
C GLU A 123 14.21 -8.23 9.69
N ILE A 124 13.92 -9.49 10.05
CA ILE A 124 13.21 -9.83 11.29
C ILE A 124 14.05 -9.43 12.51
N ASN A 125 15.34 -9.69 12.49
CA ASN A 125 16.23 -9.38 13.60
C ASN A 125 16.41 -7.86 13.78
N GLU A 126 16.49 -7.10 12.70
CA GLU A 126 16.53 -5.64 12.73
C GLU A 126 15.25 -5.06 13.33
N TYR A 127 14.08 -5.54 12.90
CA TYR A 127 12.80 -5.13 13.49
C TYR A 127 12.70 -5.54 14.98
N LYS A 128 13.05 -6.78 15.32
CA LYS A 128 13.06 -7.24 16.72
C LYS A 128 13.99 -6.41 17.58
N ASN A 129 15.17 -6.04 17.08
CA ASN A 129 16.10 -5.18 17.78
C ASN A 129 15.50 -3.78 18.01
N ALA A 130 14.92 -3.17 16.96
CA ALA A 130 14.25 -1.88 17.06
C ALA A 130 13.10 -1.88 18.09
N VAL A 131 12.28 -2.93 18.14
CA VAL A 131 11.18 -3.06 19.10
C VAL A 131 11.66 -3.45 20.51
N SER A 132 12.74 -4.24 20.62
CA SER A 132 13.29 -4.66 21.92
C SER A 132 13.88 -3.52 22.74
N ILE A 133 14.35 -2.45 22.07
CA ILE A 133 14.83 -1.23 22.70
C ILE A 133 13.69 -0.56 23.51
N CYS A 134 12.44 -0.65 23.04
CA CYS A 134 11.28 -0.15 23.78
C CYS A 134 10.98 -0.92 25.08
N ALA A 135 11.28 -2.23 25.13
CA ALA A 135 11.09 -3.04 26.33
C ALA A 135 12.18 -2.78 27.41
N ARG A 136 13.32 -2.20 27.04
CA ARG A 136 14.40 -1.84 27.98
C ARG A 136 14.22 -0.44 28.58
N LEU A 137 13.63 0.49 27.83
CA LEU A 137 13.41 1.87 28.30
C LEU A 137 12.30 2.00 29.36
N SER A 138 11.43 0.99 29.50
CA SER A 138 10.39 0.96 30.55
C SER A 138 10.89 0.57 31.95
N TRP A 139 12.18 0.24 32.11
CA TRP A 139 12.77 -0.19 33.38
C TRP A 139 13.80 0.78 33.99
N THR A 140 14.00 1.97 33.42
CA THR A 140 15.05 2.91 33.87
C THR A 140 14.55 4.25 34.42
N THR A 141 13.33 4.33 34.94
CA THR A 141 12.93 5.46 35.79
C THR A 141 12.29 4.98 37.09
N GLN A 142 13.15 4.74 38.08
CA GLN A 142 12.94 5.12 39.48
C GLN A 142 14.24 4.86 40.27
N ALA A 143 14.99 5.92 40.49
CA ALA A 143 15.92 6.09 41.61
C ALA A 143 15.77 7.52 42.11
#